data_AF-A0A7L1D8Q6-F1
#
_entry.id   AF-A0A7L1D8Q6-F1
#
_cell.length_a   1.000
_cell.length_b   1.000
_cell.length_c   1.000
_cell.angle_alpha   90.00
_cell.angle_beta   90.00
_cell.angle_gamma   90.00
#
_symmetry.space_group_name_H-M   'P 1'
#
loop_
_entity.id
_entity.type
_entity.pdbx_description
1 polymer ?
#
loop_
_entity_poly.entity_id
_entity_poly.type
_entity_poly.pdbx_seq_one_letter_code
_entity_poly.pdbx_strand_id
1 'polypeptide(L)'
;KELIYTESDLIITPIIDNPKIVKQVPVRFDSKTLHIPAYSVEKLSSMKDVDWNNFLKRVCSLLDSTEKNTGAARSKLNLLYYLCTVAVHKEIASRLINSQLFPILIQQLRAAANWDIRAKVARVIGLMALHTSELGENVPVSE
;
A
#
# COMPACT_ATOMS: atom_id res chain seq x y z
N LYS A 1 45.51 -4.18 -9.10
CA LYS A 1 44.48 -3.26 -8.56
C LYS A 1 43.19 -4.06 -8.49
N GLU A 2 42.82 -4.52 -7.31
CA GLU A 2 41.50 -5.12 -7.09
C GLU A 2 40.42 -4.03 -7.18
N LEU A 3 39.24 -4.42 -7.64
CA LEU A 3 38.08 -3.54 -7.72
C LEU A 3 37.65 -3.11 -6.32
N ILE A 4 37.29 -1.82 -6.18
CA ILE A 4 36.78 -1.21 -4.94
C ILE A 4 35.33 -1.68 -4.65
N TYR A 5 34.72 -2.43 -5.57
CA TYR A 5 33.36 -2.95 -5.48
C TYR A 5 33.31 -4.42 -5.91
N THR A 6 32.29 -5.08 -5.40
CA THR A 6 31.88 -6.46 -5.69
C THR A 6 30.70 -6.46 -6.65
N GLU A 7 30.46 -7.57 -7.35
CA GLU A 7 29.27 -7.69 -8.22
C GLU A 7 27.95 -7.49 -7.46
N SER A 8 27.90 -7.82 -6.17
CA SER A 8 26.73 -7.57 -5.32
C SER A 8 26.37 -6.09 -5.20
N ASP A 9 27.35 -5.18 -5.33
CA ASP A 9 27.11 -3.74 -5.26
C ASP A 9 26.31 -3.22 -6.46
N LEU A 10 26.20 -4.02 -7.53
CA LEU A 10 25.43 -3.71 -8.74
C LEU A 10 24.03 -4.35 -8.74
N ILE A 11 23.70 -5.18 -7.74
CA ILE A 11 22.42 -5.88 -7.67
C ILE A 11 21.47 -5.11 -6.76
N ILE A 12 20.47 -4.46 -7.36
CA ILE A 12 19.38 -3.84 -6.60
C ILE A 12 18.42 -4.96 -6.15
N THR A 13 18.39 -5.20 -4.84
CA THR A 13 17.33 -6.02 -4.24
C THR A 13 16.32 -5.12 -3.53
N PRO A 14 15.01 -5.36 -3.69
CA PRO A 14 14.01 -4.61 -2.93
C PRO A 14 14.25 -4.78 -1.43
N ILE A 15 13.93 -3.77 -0.63
CA ILE A 15 13.95 -3.89 0.84
C ILE A 15 12.63 -4.51 1.30
N ILE A 16 11.51 -4.00 0.77
CA ILE A 16 10.17 -4.46 1.11
C ILE A 16 9.96 -5.88 0.57
N ASP A 17 9.41 -6.74 1.43
CA ASP A 17 9.11 -8.15 1.16
C ASP A 17 10.29 -9.01 0.68
N ASN A 18 11.53 -8.55 0.89
CA ASN A 18 12.72 -9.33 0.55
C ASN A 18 12.83 -10.57 1.44
N PRO A 19 12.77 -11.79 0.89
CA PRO A 19 12.79 -13.02 1.69
C PRO A 19 14.13 -13.26 2.39
N LYS A 20 15.21 -12.59 1.97
CA LYS A 20 16.52 -12.64 2.65
C LYS A 20 16.54 -11.79 3.93
N ILE A 21 15.66 -10.79 4.04
CA ILE A 21 15.57 -9.87 5.19
C ILE A 21 14.43 -10.29 6.11
N VAL A 22 13.23 -10.52 5.54
CA VAL A 22 12.03 -10.88 6.30
C VAL A 22 11.30 -12.03 5.61
N LYS A 23 11.06 -13.13 6.34
CA LYS A 23 10.15 -14.18 5.89
C LYS A 23 8.72 -13.66 5.97
N GLN A 24 8.17 -13.25 4.83
CA GLN A 24 6.77 -12.81 4.75
C GLN A 24 5.83 -14.00 4.91
N VAL A 25 4.90 -13.90 5.86
CA VAL A 25 3.75 -14.81 5.90
C VAL A 25 2.81 -14.41 4.76
N PRO A 26 2.37 -15.33 3.89
CA PRO A 26 1.40 -15.02 2.86
C PRO A 26 0.14 -14.42 3.50
N VAL A 27 -0.04 -13.13 3.27
CA VAL A 27 -1.19 -12.40 3.80
C VAL A 27 -2.33 -12.51 2.79
N ARG A 28 -3.44 -13.09 3.22
CA ARG A 28 -4.68 -13.17 2.44
C ARG A 28 -5.73 -12.28 3.07
N PHE A 29 -6.40 -11.48 2.25
CA PHE A 29 -7.63 -10.82 2.66
C PHE A 29 -8.81 -11.77 2.48
N ASP A 30 -9.86 -11.56 3.25
CA ASP A 30 -11.14 -12.25 3.10
C ASP A 30 -12.12 -11.34 2.35
N SER A 31 -12.48 -11.74 1.13
CA SER A 31 -13.40 -10.98 0.28
C SER A 31 -14.82 -10.89 0.86
N LYS A 32 -15.24 -11.81 1.72
CA LYS A 32 -16.58 -11.81 2.32
C LYS A 32 -16.73 -10.77 3.41
N THR A 33 -15.65 -10.47 4.11
CA THR A 33 -15.61 -9.48 5.20
C THR A 33 -15.02 -8.14 4.77
N LEU A 34 -14.73 -7.99 3.46
CA LEU A 34 -14.28 -6.73 2.89
C LEU A 34 -15.51 -5.83 2.65
N HIS A 35 -15.55 -4.67 3.31
CA HIS A 35 -16.66 -3.72 3.17
C HIS A 35 -16.62 -2.89 1.86
N ILE A 36 -15.81 -3.34 0.89
CA ILE A 36 -15.73 -2.82 -0.48
C ILE A 36 -15.65 -3.99 -1.45
N PRO A 37 -16.01 -3.80 -2.73
CA PRO A 37 -15.78 -4.83 -3.74
C PRO A 37 -14.29 -5.15 -3.84
N ALA A 38 -13.96 -6.43 -3.76
CA ALA A 38 -12.61 -6.95 -3.99
C ALA A 38 -12.33 -7.00 -5.50
N TYR A 39 -12.09 -5.84 -6.10
CA TYR A 39 -11.80 -5.74 -7.53
C TYR A 39 -10.46 -6.41 -7.86
N SER A 40 -10.43 -7.11 -9.00
CA SER A 40 -9.18 -7.62 -9.54
C SER A 40 -8.31 -6.48 -10.08
N VAL A 41 -7.05 -6.77 -10.32
CA VAL A 41 -6.09 -5.81 -10.89
C VAL A 41 -6.56 -5.34 -12.26
N GLU A 42 -7.05 -6.25 -13.10
CA GLU A 42 -7.57 -5.94 -14.44
C GLU A 42 -8.78 -5.01 -14.36
N LYS A 43 -9.65 -5.24 -13.37
CA LYS A 43 -10.81 -4.38 -13.15
C LYS A 43 -10.39 -2.99 -12.68
N LEU A 44 -9.45 -2.89 -11.74
CA LEU A 44 -8.94 -1.61 -11.25
C LEU A 44 -8.21 -0.83 -12.35
N SER A 45 -7.38 -1.50 -13.16
CA SER A 45 -6.66 -0.87 -14.28
C SER A 45 -7.59 -0.36 -15.37
N SER A 46 -8.71 -1.04 -15.62
CA SER A 46 -9.71 -0.60 -16.62
C SER A 46 -10.72 0.42 -16.10
N MET A 47 -10.66 0.81 -14.81
CA MET A 47 -11.57 1.82 -14.26
C MET A 47 -11.25 3.22 -14.80
N LYS A 48 -12.28 3.85 -15.34
CA LYS A 48 -12.29 5.28 -15.63
C LYS A 48 -12.15 6.09 -14.33
N ASP A 49 -11.70 7.33 -14.45
CA ASP A 49 -11.37 8.17 -13.29
C ASP A 49 -12.55 8.37 -12.33
N VAL A 50 -13.78 8.46 -12.84
CA VAL A 50 -14.97 8.58 -11.99
C VAL A 50 -15.14 7.36 -11.07
N ASP A 51 -15.04 6.15 -11.64
CA ASP A 51 -15.19 4.90 -10.88
C ASP A 51 -14.02 4.69 -9.91
N TRP A 52 -12.81 4.99 -10.38
CA TRP A 52 -11.59 4.95 -9.56
C TRP A 52 -11.68 5.89 -8.37
N ASN A 53 -12.11 7.15 -8.59
CA ASN A 53 -12.28 8.13 -7.52
C ASN A 53 -13.37 7.72 -6.53
N ASN A 54 -14.47 7.13 -6.99
CA ASN A 54 -15.51 6.60 -6.13
C ASN A 54 -15.00 5.41 -5.28
N PHE A 55 -14.23 4.51 -5.89
CA PHE A 55 -13.55 3.42 -5.18
C PHE A 55 -12.60 3.97 -4.11
N LEU A 56 -11.73 4.93 -4.46
CA LEU A 56 -10.78 5.55 -3.54
C LEU A 56 -11.47 6.27 -2.39
N LYS A 57 -12.56 7.01 -2.64
CA LYS A 57 -13.34 7.65 -1.56
C LYS A 57 -13.82 6.63 -0.52
N ARG A 58 -14.29 5.46 -0.96
CA ARG A 58 -14.70 4.38 -0.04
C ARG A 58 -13.52 3.79 0.72
N VAL A 59 -12.40 3.53 0.05
CA VAL A 59 -11.16 3.06 0.70
C VAL A 59 -10.69 4.04 1.78
N CYS A 60 -10.66 5.34 1.45
CA CYS A 60 -10.26 6.41 2.35
C CYS A 60 -11.18 6.50 3.56
N SER A 61 -12.50 6.45 3.34
CA SER A 61 -13.51 6.47 4.42
C SER A 61 -13.34 5.31 5.40
N LEU A 62 -13.04 4.10 4.91
CA LEU A 62 -12.79 2.94 5.77
C LEU A 62 -11.47 3.04 6.54
N LEU A 63 -10.41 3.57 5.91
CA LEU A 63 -9.13 3.77 6.58
C LEU A 63 -9.15 4.85 7.64
N ASP A 64 -9.91 5.92 7.43
CA ASP A 64 -10.00 7.03 8.38
C ASP A 64 -10.92 6.72 9.59
N SER A 65 -11.72 5.66 9.50
CA SER A 65 -12.59 5.24 10.59
C SER A 65 -11.80 4.85 11.86
N THR A 66 -12.21 5.34 13.03
CA THR A 66 -11.60 4.98 14.32
C THR A 66 -11.90 3.53 14.70
N GLU A 67 -10.90 2.79 15.18
CA GLU A 67 -11.03 1.41 15.64
C GLU A 67 -11.69 1.32 17.03
N LYS A 68 -13.00 1.58 17.10
CA LYS A 68 -13.76 1.56 18.37
C LYS A 68 -13.83 0.18 19.04
N ASN A 69 -13.56 -0.89 18.30
CA ASN A 69 -13.57 -2.27 18.79
C ASN A 69 -12.69 -3.19 17.94
N THR A 70 -12.48 -4.42 18.41
CA THR A 70 -11.67 -5.45 17.73
C THR A 70 -12.19 -5.79 16.33
N GLY A 71 -13.50 -5.74 16.11
CA GLY A 71 -14.10 -5.98 14.79
C GLY A 71 -13.69 -4.91 13.77
N ALA A 72 -13.77 -3.64 14.14
CA ALA A 72 -13.34 -2.52 13.31
C ALA A 72 -11.85 -2.60 12.97
N ALA A 73 -11.01 -2.95 13.94
CA ALA A 73 -9.58 -3.18 13.71
C ALA A 73 -9.32 -4.32 12.70
N ARG A 74 -10.06 -5.44 12.82
CA ARG A 74 -9.97 -6.57 11.87
C ARG A 74 -10.41 -6.18 10.47
N SER A 75 -11.51 -5.43 10.32
CA SER A 75 -11.97 -4.95 9.02
C SER A 75 -10.96 -4.01 8.37
N LYS A 76 -10.33 -3.11 9.15
CA LYS A 76 -9.27 -2.23 8.64
C LYS A 76 -8.03 -3.01 8.23
N LEU A 77 -7.61 -4.00 9.02
CA LEU A 77 -6.52 -4.91 8.65
C LEU A 77 -6.83 -5.67 7.36
N ASN A 78 -8.06 -6.17 7.20
CA ASN A 78 -8.50 -6.87 5.99
C ASN A 78 -8.45 -5.97 4.75
N LEU A 79 -8.82 -4.69 4.90
CA LEU A 79 -8.65 -3.68 3.84
C LEU A 79 -7.18 -3.45 3.48
N LEU A 80 -6.30 -3.32 4.48
CA LEU A 80 -4.85 -3.15 4.25
C LEU A 80 -4.25 -4.38 3.57
N TYR A 81 -4.75 -5.58 3.86
CA TYR A 81 -4.36 -6.81 3.16
C TYR A 81 -4.75 -6.78 1.70
N TYR A 82 -5.99 -6.39 1.39
CA TYR A 82 -6.42 -6.20 0.02
C TYR A 82 -5.54 -5.15 -0.70
N LEU A 83 -5.25 -4.01 -0.06
CA LEU A 83 -4.35 -3.00 -0.64
C LEU A 83 -2.95 -3.56 -0.91
N CYS A 84 -2.39 -4.37 -0.01
CA CYS A 84 -1.11 -5.05 -0.26
C CYS A 84 -1.16 -5.96 -1.50
N THR A 85 -2.30 -6.61 -1.79
CA THR A 85 -2.42 -7.50 -2.96
C THR A 85 -2.45 -6.75 -4.28
N VAL A 86 -3.00 -5.52 -4.32
CA VAL A 86 -3.10 -4.75 -5.57
C VAL A 86 -1.94 -3.78 -5.76
N ALA A 87 -1.29 -3.33 -4.67
CA ALA A 87 -0.16 -2.39 -4.71
C ALA A 87 1.14 -2.98 -5.26
N VAL A 88 1.21 -4.28 -5.54
CA VAL A 88 2.34 -4.92 -6.24
C VAL A 88 2.33 -4.69 -7.75
N HIS A 89 1.23 -4.15 -8.28
CA HIS A 89 1.07 -3.89 -9.71
C HIS A 89 1.39 -2.44 -10.03
N LYS A 90 2.34 -2.23 -10.93
CA LYS A 90 2.88 -0.92 -11.33
C LYS A 90 1.82 0.17 -11.53
N GLU A 91 0.85 -0.08 -12.42
CA GLU A 91 -0.19 0.91 -12.75
C GLU A 91 -1.07 1.25 -11.53
N ILE A 92 -1.39 0.25 -10.71
CA ILE A 92 -2.19 0.45 -9.51
C ILE A 92 -1.38 1.20 -8.45
N ALA A 93 -0.12 0.82 -8.24
CA ALA A 93 0.79 1.50 -7.32
C ALA A 93 0.94 3.00 -7.66
N SER A 94 1.18 3.32 -8.94
CA SER A 94 1.27 4.69 -9.43
C SER A 94 -0.03 5.48 -9.22
N ARG A 95 -1.20 4.88 -9.49
CA ARG A 95 -2.47 5.58 -9.23
C ARG A 95 -2.76 5.76 -7.73
N LEU A 96 -2.39 4.79 -6.89
CA LEU A 96 -2.63 4.85 -5.44
C LEU A 96 -1.73 5.91 -4.77
N ILE A 97 -0.44 5.92 -5.09
CA ILE A 97 0.53 6.84 -4.47
C ILE A 97 0.24 8.30 -4.84
N ASN A 98 -0.24 8.54 -6.07
CA ASN A 98 -0.60 9.88 -6.57
C ASN A 98 -2.04 10.28 -6.24
N SER A 99 -2.69 9.62 -5.26
CA SER A 99 -4.06 9.91 -4.87
C SER A 99 -4.18 10.39 -3.43
N GLN A 100 -5.40 10.85 -3.07
CA GLN A 100 -5.77 11.20 -1.68
C GLN A 100 -5.57 10.08 -0.65
N LEU A 101 -5.37 8.83 -1.10
CA LEU A 101 -5.07 7.70 -0.22
C LEU A 101 -3.70 7.87 0.48
N PHE A 102 -2.69 8.38 -0.23
CA PHE A 102 -1.33 8.42 0.29
C PHE A 102 -1.19 9.31 1.55
N PRO A 103 -1.72 10.55 1.59
CA PRO A 103 -1.76 11.35 2.81
C PRO A 103 -2.46 10.65 3.98
N ILE A 104 -3.57 9.94 3.72
CA ILE A 104 -4.31 9.20 4.75
C ILE A 104 -3.46 8.04 5.30
N LEU A 105 -2.75 7.31 4.43
CA LEU A 105 -1.83 6.26 4.89
C LEU A 105 -0.70 6.84 5.75
N ILE A 106 -0.13 7.99 5.39
CA ILE A 106 0.87 8.68 6.22
C ILE A 106 0.28 9.09 7.58
N GLN A 107 -0.96 9.59 7.61
CA GLN A 107 -1.65 9.90 8.85
C GLN A 107 -1.87 8.63 9.70
N GLN A 108 -2.35 7.54 9.11
CA GLN A 108 -2.56 6.28 9.82
C GLN A 108 -1.24 5.70 10.35
N LEU A 109 -0.14 5.82 9.61
CA LEU A 109 1.19 5.42 10.07
C LEU A 109 1.58 6.16 11.35
N ARG A 110 1.31 7.47 11.41
CA ARG A 110 1.61 8.33 12.57
C ARG A 110 0.64 8.13 13.72
N ALA A 111 -0.64 7.91 13.46
CA ALA A 111 -1.70 8.01 14.48
C ALA A 111 -2.26 6.66 14.97
N ALA A 112 -2.15 5.57 14.21
CA ALA A 112 -2.78 4.31 14.60
C ALA A 112 -2.15 3.72 15.87
N ALA A 113 -2.98 3.42 16.88
CA ALA A 113 -2.54 2.82 18.14
C ALA A 113 -2.22 1.32 18.00
N ASN A 114 -2.82 0.64 17.02
CA ASN A 114 -2.62 -0.78 16.77
C ASN A 114 -1.35 -1.00 15.91
N TRP A 115 -0.40 -1.78 16.45
CA TRP A 115 0.87 -2.08 15.79
C TRP A 115 0.74 -2.87 14.50
N ASP A 116 -0.19 -3.82 14.41
CA ASP A 116 -0.44 -4.57 13.18
C ASP A 116 -0.94 -3.65 12.08
N ILE A 117 -1.84 -2.71 12.42
CA ILE A 117 -2.34 -1.71 11.47
C ILE A 117 -1.19 -0.82 11.00
N ARG A 118 -0.37 -0.28 11.92
CA ARG A 118 0.82 0.53 11.55
C ARG A 118 1.78 -0.23 10.64
N ALA A 119 2.11 -1.47 10.99
CA ALA A 119 3.00 -2.31 10.19
C ALA A 119 2.45 -2.57 8.79
N LYS A 120 1.14 -2.80 8.66
CA LYS A 120 0.50 -3.02 7.35
C LYS A 120 0.34 -1.73 6.55
N VAL A 121 0.07 -0.60 7.18
CA VAL A 121 0.12 0.72 6.52
C VAL A 121 1.52 0.99 5.97
N ALA A 122 2.57 0.78 6.77
CA ALA A 122 3.95 0.93 6.33
C ALA A 122 4.27 0.01 5.14
N ARG A 123 3.79 -1.24 5.17
CA ARG A 123 3.95 -2.18 4.05
C ARG A 123 3.23 -1.71 2.79
N VAL A 124 2.00 -1.21 2.88
CA VAL A 124 1.28 -0.67 1.70
C VAL A 124 2.05 0.51 1.10
N ILE A 125 2.54 1.44 1.94
CA ILE A 125 3.38 2.56 1.50
C ILE A 125 4.64 2.04 0.79
N GLY A 126 5.34 1.09 1.41
CA GLY A 126 6.55 0.49 0.84
C GLY A 126 6.31 -0.22 -0.49
N LEU A 127 5.20 -0.96 -0.63
CA LEU A 127 4.82 -1.62 -1.88
C LEU A 127 4.51 -0.60 -2.97
N MET A 128 3.73 0.45 -2.65
CA MET A 128 3.47 1.52 -3.61
C MET A 128 4.76 2.20 -4.08
N ALA A 129 5.67 2.53 -3.15
CA ALA A 129 6.96 3.15 -3.49
C ALA A 129 7.87 2.21 -4.29
N LEU A 130 7.82 0.90 -4.04
CA LEU A 130 8.61 -0.09 -4.77
C LEU A 130 8.12 -0.27 -6.21
N HIS A 131 6.81 -0.25 -6.45
CA HIS A 131 6.21 -0.59 -7.74
C HIS A 131 5.77 0.61 -8.58
N THR A 132 5.65 1.80 -7.99
CA THR A 132 5.31 3.01 -8.74
C THR A 132 6.38 3.31 -9.78
N SER A 133 5.94 3.81 -10.92
CA SER A 133 6.80 4.25 -12.01
C SER A 133 6.84 5.75 -12.21
N GLU A 134 5.85 6.45 -11.68
CA GLU A 134 5.63 7.88 -11.89
C GLU A 134 5.15 8.50 -10.59
N LEU A 135 5.81 9.57 -10.18
CA LEU A 135 5.37 10.42 -9.08
C LEU A 135 4.82 11.71 -9.67
N GLY A 136 3.76 12.24 -9.08
CA GLY A 136 3.19 13.51 -9.48
C GLY A 136 4.21 14.64 -9.32
N GLU A 137 4.21 15.57 -10.27
CA GLU A 137 5.21 16.66 -10.36
C GLU A 137 5.12 17.68 -9.20
N ASN A 138 4.04 17.67 -8.42
CA ASN A 138 3.73 18.67 -7.40
C ASN A 138 3.91 18.15 -5.97
N VAL A 139 5.10 17.65 -5.62
CA VAL A 139 5.45 17.38 -4.22
C VAL A 139 6.18 18.61 -3.67
N PRO A 140 5.63 19.32 -2.66
CA PRO A 140 6.37 20.39 -2.00
C PRO A 140 7.56 19.75 -1.27
N VAL A 141 8.74 19.85 -1.86
CA VAL A 141 10.00 19.55 -1.17
C VAL A 141 10.35 20.80 -0.38
N SER A 142 10.03 20.81 0.91
CA SER A 142 10.63 21.77 1.83
C SER A 142 12.00 21.23 2.24
N GLU A 143 13.05 22.01 1.95
CA GLU A 143 14.41 21.80 2.48
C GLU A 143 14.43 21.77 4.01
#